data_AF-A0A2R7R3M3-F1
#
_entry.id   AF-A0A2R7R3M3-F1
#
_cell.length_a   1.000
_cell.length_b   1.000
_cell.length_c   1.000
_cell.angle_alpha   90.00
_cell.angle_beta   90.00
_cell.angle_gamma   90.00
#
_symmetry.space_group_name_H-M   'P 1'
#
loop_
_entity.id
_entity.type
_entity.pdbx_description
1 polymer ?
#
loop_
_entity_poly.entity_id
_entity_poly.type
_entity_poly.pdbx_seq_one_letter_code
_entity_poly.pdbx_strand_id
1 'polypeptide(L)'
;MLGKLTFADIPHDPIIITTLIGAGIGGLLVLALITKFKLWGYLWKEWFTSVDHKKIGVMYLVIAFVMLLRGFADAIMMRVQQAMAAGGNEGILPPHHYDQIFTAHGVIMIFFVAMPLITGLMNVVVPLQIGARDVAFPFVNSLSFWLFVAGAGLVMIS
;
A
#
# COMPACT_ATOMS: atom_id res chain seq x y z
N MET A 1 3.67 16.48 22.54
CA MET A 1 3.54 15.19 23.23
C MET A 1 2.27 15.17 24.08
N LEU A 2 1.13 15.55 23.52
CA LEU A 2 -0.19 15.52 24.18
C LEU A 2 -1.10 14.65 23.31
N GLY A 3 -2.02 13.91 23.92
CA GLY A 3 -2.91 12.95 23.24
C GLY A 3 -2.81 11.56 23.83
N LYS A 4 -3.49 10.58 23.20
CA LYS A 4 -3.48 9.18 23.65
C LYS A 4 -2.21 8.40 23.29
N LEU A 5 -1.37 8.96 22.40
CA LEU A 5 -0.16 8.30 21.91
C LEU A 5 0.90 8.20 23.03
N THR A 6 1.24 6.98 23.39
CA THR A 6 2.22 6.62 24.41
C THR A 6 3.22 5.61 23.86
N PHE A 7 4.37 5.43 24.52
CA PHE A 7 5.33 4.40 24.14
C PHE A 7 4.78 2.96 24.25
N ALA A 8 3.68 2.77 25.00
CA ALA A 8 3.00 1.49 25.11
C ALA A 8 2.19 1.13 23.85
N ASP A 9 1.92 2.08 22.96
CA ASP A 9 1.20 1.84 21.70
C ASP A 9 2.11 1.22 20.62
N ILE A 10 3.42 1.14 20.86
CA ILE A 10 4.35 0.47 19.95
C ILE A 10 4.23 -1.04 20.19
N PRO A 11 3.83 -1.83 19.17
CA PRO A 11 3.66 -3.27 19.33
C PRO A 11 4.98 -3.95 19.67
N HIS A 12 4.93 -4.83 20.68
CA HIS A 12 6.08 -5.62 21.13
C HIS A 12 6.08 -7.06 20.60
N ASP A 13 5.09 -7.42 19.79
CA ASP A 13 4.98 -8.75 19.18
C ASP A 13 6.14 -9.02 18.20
N PRO A 14 6.82 -10.18 18.31
CA PRO A 14 7.95 -10.51 17.46
C PRO A 14 7.61 -10.47 15.96
N ILE A 15 6.42 -10.92 15.57
CA ILE A 15 5.96 -10.93 14.17
C ILE A 15 5.82 -9.50 13.65
N ILE A 16 5.26 -8.59 14.46
CA ILE A 16 5.05 -7.20 14.06
C ILE A 16 6.38 -6.45 14.00
N ILE A 17 7.23 -6.59 15.03
CA ILE A 17 8.54 -5.92 15.08
C ILE A 17 9.41 -6.36 13.90
N THR A 18 9.49 -7.67 13.62
CA THR A 18 10.29 -8.18 12.50
C THR A 18 9.79 -7.66 11.17
N THR A 19 8.47 -7.57 10.99
CA THR A 19 7.85 -6.98 9.80
C THR A 19 8.18 -5.49 9.66
N LEU A 20 8.08 -4.72 10.75
CA LEU A 20 8.43 -3.29 10.77
C LEU A 20 9.91 -3.04 10.46
N ILE A 21 10.81 -3.84 11.04
CA ILE A 21 12.25 -3.75 10.75
C ILE A 21 12.51 -4.10 9.28
N GLY A 22 11.92 -5.18 8.77
CA GLY A 22 12.05 -5.58 7.37
C GLY A 22 11.57 -4.51 6.40
N ALA A 23 10.38 -3.94 6.66
CA ALA A 23 9.84 -2.83 5.88
C ALA A 23 10.72 -1.58 5.97
N GLY A 24 11.23 -1.25 7.17
CA GLY A 24 12.14 -0.14 7.41
C GLY A 24 13.46 -0.28 6.63
N ILE A 25 14.07 -1.48 6.66
CA ILE A 25 15.27 -1.79 5.86
C ILE A 25 14.96 -1.66 4.36
N GLY A 26 13.84 -2.22 3.90
CA GLY A 26 13.40 -2.09 2.51
C GLY A 26 13.25 -0.63 2.08
N GLY A 27 12.58 0.19 2.90
CA GLY A 27 12.42 1.62 2.67
C GLY A 27 13.75 2.37 2.62
N LEU A 28 14.66 2.07 3.55
CA LEU A 28 16.00 2.66 3.57
C LEU A 28 16.83 2.26 2.34
N LEU A 29 16.72 1.01 1.89
CA LEU A 29 17.37 0.55 0.66
C LEU A 29 16.84 1.32 -0.56
N VAL A 30 15.53 1.47 -0.69
CA VAL A 30 14.93 2.25 -1.79
C VAL A 30 15.41 3.71 -1.74
N LEU A 31 15.39 4.33 -0.57
CA LEU A 31 15.87 5.71 -0.38
C LEU A 31 17.36 5.86 -0.75
N ALA A 32 18.20 4.91 -0.33
CA ALA A 32 19.61 4.88 -0.63
C ALA A 32 19.85 4.72 -2.15
N LEU A 33 19.10 3.86 -2.83
CA LEU A 33 19.19 3.69 -4.28
C LEU A 33 18.78 4.96 -5.04
N ILE A 34 17.65 5.58 -4.68
CA ILE A 34 17.20 6.84 -5.29
C ILE A 34 18.25 7.93 -5.13
N THR A 35 18.86 8.02 -3.95
CA THR A 35 19.88 9.02 -3.64
C THR A 35 21.20 8.74 -4.38
N LYS A 36 21.65 7.48 -4.40
CA LYS A 36 22.86 7.04 -5.11
C LYS A 36 22.77 7.32 -6.61
N PHE A 37 21.60 7.04 -7.22
CA PHE A 37 21.37 7.28 -8.64
C PHE A 37 20.88 8.70 -8.98
N LYS A 38 20.80 9.60 -7.98
CA LYS A 38 20.39 11.01 -8.13
C LYS A 38 19.04 11.17 -8.85
N LEU A 39 18.11 10.24 -8.61
CA LEU A 39 16.82 10.20 -9.30
C LEU A 39 15.79 11.20 -8.75
N TRP A 40 16.09 11.88 -7.63
CA TRP A 40 15.19 12.84 -6.98
C TRP A 40 14.64 13.91 -7.94
N GLY A 41 15.50 14.54 -8.74
CA GLY A 41 15.08 15.58 -9.68
C GLY A 41 14.17 15.05 -10.79
N TYR A 42 14.41 13.82 -11.24
CA TYR A 42 13.58 13.13 -12.24
C TYR A 42 12.22 12.73 -11.63
N LEU A 43 12.21 12.07 -10.48
CA LEU A 43 10.98 11.66 -9.80
C LEU A 43 10.08 12.85 -9.49
N TRP A 44 10.66 13.96 -9.01
CA TRP A 44 9.89 15.16 -8.72
C TRP A 44 9.23 15.75 -9.96
N LYS A 45 10.01 16.03 -11.01
CA LYS A 45 9.53 16.71 -12.21
C LYS A 45 8.64 15.84 -13.10
N GLU A 46 8.98 14.57 -13.23
CA GLU A 46 8.34 13.69 -14.21
C GLU A 46 7.18 12.89 -13.64
N TRP A 47 7.19 12.54 -12.35
CA TRP A 47 6.23 11.61 -11.77
C TRP A 47 5.38 12.26 -10.68
N PHE A 48 6.01 12.76 -9.61
CA PHE A 48 5.26 13.20 -8.42
C PHE A 48 4.37 14.42 -8.68
N THR A 49 4.83 15.36 -9.51
CA THR A 49 4.04 16.53 -9.90
C THR A 49 3.36 16.35 -11.27
N SER A 50 3.25 15.12 -11.76
CA SER A 50 2.66 14.87 -13.08
C SER A 50 1.14 15.01 -13.05
N VAL A 51 0.61 15.50 -14.17
CA VAL A 51 -0.83 15.53 -14.47
C VAL A 51 -1.21 14.58 -15.62
N ASP A 52 -0.23 13.92 -16.25
CA ASP A 52 -0.46 12.98 -17.35
C ASP A 52 -1.19 11.74 -16.82
N HIS A 53 -2.40 11.50 -17.36
CA HIS A 53 -3.24 10.35 -17.02
C HIS A 53 -2.53 9.00 -17.11
N LYS A 54 -1.56 8.83 -18.04
CA LYS A 54 -0.78 7.60 -18.17
C LYS A 54 0.14 7.40 -16.99
N LYS A 55 0.87 8.44 -16.60
CA LYS A 55 1.82 8.38 -15.48
C LYS A 55 1.08 8.21 -14.15
N ILE A 56 -0.02 8.93 -13.95
CA ILE A 56 -0.90 8.76 -12.79
C ILE A 56 -1.45 7.33 -12.73
N GLY A 57 -1.93 6.80 -13.86
CA GLY A 57 -2.41 5.42 -13.94
C GLY A 57 -1.34 4.39 -13.58
N VAL A 58 -0.11 4.55 -14.08
CA VAL A 58 1.03 3.69 -13.70
C VAL A 58 1.33 3.78 -12.21
N MET A 59 1.32 4.98 -11.61
CA MET A 59 1.54 5.12 -10.18
C MET A 59 0.47 4.41 -9.33
N TYR A 60 -0.80 4.48 -9.73
CA TYR A 60 -1.88 3.70 -9.10
C TYR A 60 -1.59 2.20 -9.13
N LEU A 61 -1.17 1.66 -10.29
CA LEU A 61 -0.84 0.24 -10.44
C LEU A 61 0.37 -0.18 -9.60
N VAL A 62 1.39 0.68 -9.50
CA VAL A 62 2.56 0.43 -8.65
C VAL A 62 2.17 0.32 -7.18
N ILE A 63 1.37 1.27 -6.67
CA ILE A 63 0.91 1.22 -5.28
C ILE A 63 -0.01 0.01 -5.05
N ALA A 64 -0.93 -0.26 -5.97
CA ALA A 64 -1.80 -1.45 -5.89
C ALA A 64 -0.99 -2.75 -5.84
N PHE A 65 0.11 -2.84 -6.59
CA PHE A 65 1.01 -4.00 -6.55
C PHE A 65 1.74 -4.13 -5.21
N VAL A 66 2.25 -3.03 -4.65
CA VAL A 66 2.87 -3.06 -3.31
C VAL A 66 1.85 -3.47 -2.24
N MET A 67 0.63 -2.94 -2.31
CA MET A 67 -0.45 -3.28 -1.39
C MET A 67 -0.94 -4.72 -1.59
N LEU A 68 -0.86 -5.27 -2.81
CA LEU A 68 -1.14 -6.68 -3.08
C LEU A 68 -0.14 -7.58 -2.33
N LEU A 69 1.14 -7.25 -2.31
CA LEU A 69 2.13 -8.04 -1.55
C LEU A 69 1.81 -8.06 -0.06
N ARG A 70 1.41 -6.92 0.51
CA ARG A 70 0.92 -6.83 1.89
C ARG A 70 -0.33 -7.70 2.06
N GLY A 71 -1.39 -7.47 1.27
CA GLY A 71 -2.64 -8.22 1.39
C GLY A 71 -2.46 -9.72 1.23
N PHE A 72 -1.56 -10.14 0.34
CA PHE A 72 -1.23 -11.55 0.13
C PHE A 72 -0.46 -12.17 1.30
N ALA A 73 0.45 -11.43 1.93
CA ALA A 73 1.13 -11.88 3.15
C ALA A 73 0.11 -12.20 4.27
N ASP A 74 -0.87 -11.33 4.47
CA ASP A 74 -1.96 -11.57 5.44
C ASP A 74 -2.81 -12.78 5.08
N ALA A 75 -3.12 -12.97 3.79
CA ALA A 75 -3.84 -14.15 3.33
C ALA A 75 -3.09 -15.45 3.67
N ILE A 76 -1.78 -15.48 3.43
CA ILE A 76 -0.93 -16.62 3.79
C ILE A 76 -0.97 -16.85 5.29
N MET A 77 -0.78 -15.81 6.11
CA MET A 77 -0.82 -15.94 7.58
C MET A 77 -2.15 -16.51 8.08
N MET A 78 -3.28 -16.04 7.54
CA MET A 78 -4.59 -16.59 7.89
C MET A 78 -4.74 -18.05 7.48
N ARG A 79 -4.28 -18.43 6.27
CA ARG A 79 -4.35 -19.81 5.79
C ARG A 79 -3.47 -20.73 6.62
N VAL A 80 -2.26 -20.29 6.99
CA VAL A 80 -1.34 -21.04 7.86
C VAL A 80 -1.97 -21.22 9.25
N GLN A 81 -2.56 -20.18 9.84
CA GLN A 81 -3.25 -20.30 11.13
C GLN A 81 -4.37 -21.34 11.09
N GLN A 82 -5.22 -21.29 10.05
CA GLN A 82 -6.31 -22.26 9.91
C GLN A 82 -5.81 -23.70 9.71
N ALA A 83 -4.74 -23.88 8.94
CA ALA A 83 -4.14 -25.19 8.72
C ALA A 83 -3.53 -25.78 9.99
N MET A 84 -2.86 -24.96 10.81
CA MET A 84 -2.26 -25.40 12.07
C MET A 84 -3.33 -25.68 13.15
N ALA A 85 -4.37 -24.86 13.21
CA ALA A 85 -5.44 -25.00 14.20
C ALA A 85 -6.41 -26.16 13.92
N ALA A 86 -6.44 -26.69 12.69
CA ALA A 86 -7.34 -27.77 12.28
C ALA A 86 -7.19 -29.07 13.11
N GLY A 87 -6.08 -29.24 13.84
CA GLY A 87 -5.81 -30.36 14.74
C GLY A 87 -6.01 -30.08 16.24
N GLY A 88 -6.62 -28.94 16.62
CA GLY A 88 -6.78 -28.54 18.03
C GLY A 88 -5.54 -27.88 18.65
N ASN A 89 -4.56 -27.51 17.83
CA ASN A 89 -3.41 -26.70 18.24
C ASN A 89 -3.82 -25.21 18.30
N GLU A 90 -3.22 -24.43 19.21
CA GLU A 90 -3.46 -22.99 19.35
C GLU A 90 -2.99 -22.19 18.12
N GLY A 91 -2.05 -22.73 17.33
CA GLY A 91 -1.53 -22.11 16.12
C GLY A 91 -0.47 -21.03 16.39
N ILE A 92 -0.32 -20.08 15.45
CA ILE A 92 0.67 -19.00 15.49
C ILE A 92 0.06 -17.61 15.75
N LEU A 93 -1.26 -17.47 15.62
CA LEU A 93 -1.95 -16.18 15.78
C LEU A 93 -3.02 -16.25 16.88
N PRO A 94 -2.89 -15.45 17.95
CA PRO A 94 -3.97 -15.23 18.91
C PRO A 94 -5.21 -14.60 18.23
N PRO A 95 -6.43 -14.81 18.77
CA PRO A 95 -7.66 -14.32 18.15
C PRO A 95 -7.66 -12.81 17.86
N HIS A 96 -7.18 -12.00 18.80
CA HIS A 96 -7.13 -10.54 18.62
C HIS A 96 -6.28 -10.11 17.41
N HIS A 97 -5.17 -10.80 17.14
CA HIS A 97 -4.30 -10.48 16.02
C HIS A 97 -4.81 -11.07 14.71
N TYR A 98 -5.43 -12.25 14.77
CA TYR A 98 -6.09 -12.85 13.63
C TYR A 98 -7.22 -11.95 13.08
N ASP A 99 -8.04 -11.39 13.97
CA ASP A 99 -9.15 -10.50 13.59
C ASP A 99 -8.64 -9.17 12.99
N GLN A 100 -7.53 -8.64 13.52
CA GLN A 100 -6.85 -7.48 12.94
C GLN A 100 -6.35 -7.76 11.52
N ILE A 101 -5.65 -8.90 11.32
CA ILE A 101 -5.14 -9.33 10.02
C ILE A 101 -6.28 -9.52 9.03
N PHE A 102 -7.36 -10.22 9.41
CA PHE A 102 -8.50 -10.44 8.52
C PHE A 102 -9.17 -9.12 8.10
N THR A 103 -9.36 -8.22 9.05
CA THR A 103 -9.96 -6.90 8.79
C THR A 103 -9.08 -6.07 7.87
N ALA A 104 -7.79 -5.96 8.17
CA ALA A 104 -6.83 -5.21 7.36
C ALA A 104 -6.68 -5.81 5.96
N HIS A 105 -6.62 -7.15 5.85
CA HIS A 105 -6.60 -7.85 4.57
C HIS A 105 -7.81 -7.46 3.70
N GLY A 106 -9.03 -7.54 4.24
CA GLY A 106 -10.24 -7.17 3.50
C GLY A 106 -10.23 -5.72 3.04
N VAL A 107 -9.88 -4.79 3.93
CA VAL A 107 -9.76 -3.35 3.60
C VAL A 107 -8.73 -3.12 2.50
N ILE A 108 -7.55 -3.74 2.60
CA ILE A 108 -6.47 -3.59 1.62
C ILE A 108 -6.84 -4.16 0.27
N MET A 109 -7.37 -5.38 0.22
CA MET A 109 -7.68 -6.04 -1.05
C MET A 109 -8.78 -5.29 -1.82
N ILE A 110 -9.80 -4.77 -1.14
CA ILE A 110 -10.87 -4.03 -1.80
C ILE A 110 -10.43 -2.60 -2.15
N PHE A 111 -10.04 -1.81 -1.16
CA PHE A 111 -9.85 -0.36 -1.35
C PHE A 111 -8.46 0.00 -1.89
N PHE A 112 -7.45 -0.81 -1.62
CA PHE A 112 -6.06 -0.49 -1.93
C PHE A 112 -5.41 -1.42 -2.96
N VAL A 113 -6.14 -2.44 -3.43
CA VAL A 113 -5.71 -3.30 -4.55
C VAL A 113 -6.75 -3.25 -5.67
N ALA A 114 -7.98 -3.73 -5.44
CA ALA A 114 -8.97 -3.85 -6.51
C ALA A 114 -9.37 -2.48 -7.10
N MET A 115 -9.75 -1.53 -6.24
CA MET A 115 -10.12 -0.17 -6.67
C MET A 115 -8.99 0.53 -7.46
N PRO A 116 -7.75 0.67 -6.94
CA PRO A 116 -6.67 1.33 -7.68
C PRO A 116 -6.20 0.57 -8.91
N LEU A 117 -6.34 -0.76 -8.95
CA LEU A 117 -6.05 -1.53 -10.16
C LEU A 117 -7.02 -1.16 -11.29
N ILE A 118 -8.32 -1.06 -10.98
CA ILE A 118 -9.34 -0.64 -11.94
C ILE A 118 -9.14 0.82 -12.32
N THR A 119 -9.05 1.74 -11.35
CA THR A 119 -8.92 3.18 -11.63
C THR A 119 -7.60 3.52 -12.32
N GLY A 120 -6.52 2.80 -12.02
CA GLY A 120 -5.23 2.92 -12.68
C GLY A 120 -5.29 2.49 -14.14
N LEU A 121 -5.91 1.33 -14.43
CA LEU A 121 -6.14 0.89 -15.81
C LEU A 121 -7.04 1.84 -16.59
N MET A 122 -8.14 2.31 -15.98
CA MET A 122 -9.03 3.28 -16.60
C MET A 122 -8.30 4.59 -16.92
N ASN A 123 -7.45 5.07 -16.00
CA ASN A 123 -6.63 6.25 -16.22
C ASN A 123 -5.75 6.11 -17.46
N VAL A 124 -5.09 4.96 -17.65
CA VAL A 124 -4.22 4.75 -18.82
C VAL A 124 -5.05 4.60 -20.10
N VAL A 125 -6.07 3.74 -20.07
CA VAL A 125 -6.68 3.19 -21.29
C VAL A 125 -7.86 4.03 -21.79
N VAL A 126 -8.71 4.58 -20.91
CA VAL A 126 -9.97 5.21 -21.33
C VAL A 126 -9.75 6.45 -22.20
N PRO A 127 -8.86 7.42 -21.86
CA PRO A 127 -8.62 8.57 -22.72
C PRO A 127 -8.11 8.17 -24.11
N LEU A 128 -7.28 7.12 -24.18
CA LEU A 128 -6.75 6.60 -25.44
C LEU A 128 -7.84 5.94 -26.29
N GLN A 129 -8.76 5.19 -25.68
CA GLN A 129 -9.87 4.54 -26.38
C GLN A 129 -10.84 5.54 -27.01
N ILE A 130 -11.09 6.67 -26.35
CA ILE A 130 -12.00 7.72 -26.85
C ILE A 130 -11.28 8.76 -27.74
N GLY A 131 -9.97 8.59 -27.99
CA GLY A 131 -9.17 9.52 -28.78
C GLY A 131 -8.95 10.89 -28.12
N ALA A 132 -9.13 10.99 -26.80
CA ALA A 132 -8.88 12.21 -26.05
C ALA A 132 -7.39 12.36 -25.73
N ARG A 133 -6.95 13.62 -25.61
CA ARG A 133 -5.56 13.92 -25.24
C ARG A 133 -5.26 13.68 -23.76
N ASP A 134 -6.26 13.90 -22.91
CA ASP A 134 -6.15 13.77 -21.45
C ASP A 134 -7.56 13.64 -20.82
N VAL A 135 -7.61 13.45 -19.50
CA VAL A 135 -8.85 13.49 -18.71
C VAL A 135 -9.40 14.93 -18.58
N ALA A 136 -10.69 15.06 -18.27
CA ALA A 136 -11.36 16.36 -18.16
C ALA A 136 -10.74 17.29 -17.10
N PHE A 137 -10.22 16.73 -16.00
CA PHE A 137 -9.63 17.49 -14.88
C PHE A 137 -8.27 16.91 -14.46
N PRO A 138 -7.16 17.26 -15.14
CA PRO A 138 -5.85 16.66 -14.89
C PRO A 138 -5.31 16.90 -13.47
N PHE A 139 -5.51 18.11 -12.93
CA PHE A 139 -5.08 18.43 -11.56
C PHE A 139 -5.85 17.63 -10.50
N VAL A 140 -7.17 17.50 -10.66
CA VAL A 140 -8.01 16.73 -9.74
C VAL A 140 -7.60 15.26 -9.77
N ASN A 141 -7.26 14.72 -10.94
CA ASN A 141 -6.76 13.35 -11.07
C ASN A 141 -5.46 13.12 -10.28
N SER A 142 -4.52 14.06 -10.35
CA SER A 142 -3.28 14.04 -9.56
C SER A 142 -3.57 14.13 -8.05
N LEU A 143 -4.47 15.03 -7.65
CA LEU A 143 -4.90 15.16 -6.25
C LEU A 143 -5.58 13.88 -5.74
N SER A 144 -6.46 13.25 -6.52
CA SER A 144 -7.13 12.00 -6.17
C SER A 144 -6.11 10.88 -5.90
N PHE A 145 -5.05 10.79 -6.72
CA PHE A 145 -3.96 9.85 -6.50
C PHE A 145 -3.26 10.10 -5.16
N TRP A 146 -2.92 11.36 -4.83
CA TRP A 146 -2.24 11.66 -3.57
C TRP A 146 -3.12 11.47 -2.32
N LEU A 147 -4.43 11.71 -2.42
CA LEU A 147 -5.38 11.38 -1.35
C LEU A 147 -5.45 9.86 -1.13
N PHE A 148 -5.43 9.08 -2.21
CA PHE A 148 -5.34 7.63 -2.13
C PHE A 148 -4.03 7.17 -1.46
N VAL A 149 -2.89 7.75 -1.86
CA VAL A 149 -1.58 7.45 -1.24
C VAL A 149 -1.58 7.80 0.25
N ALA A 150 -2.18 8.92 0.65
CA ALA A 150 -2.31 9.29 2.05
C ALA A 150 -3.16 8.26 2.83
N GLY A 151 -4.28 7.81 2.26
CA GLY A 151 -5.10 6.75 2.85
C GLY A 151 -4.34 5.42 2.98
N ALA A 152 -3.58 5.03 1.95
CA ALA A 152 -2.75 3.84 1.99
C ALA A 152 -1.66 3.97 3.08
N GLY A 153 -1.02 5.14 3.17
CA GLY A 153 -0.04 5.44 4.21
C GLY A 153 -0.60 5.31 5.62
N LEU A 154 -1.83 5.79 5.86
CA LEU A 154 -2.48 5.68 7.16
C LEU A 154 -2.74 4.21 7.54
N VAL A 155 -3.23 3.39 6.62
CA VAL A 155 -3.48 1.96 6.86
C VAL A 155 -2.18 1.18 7.07
N MET A 156 -1.07 1.62 6.46
CA MET A 156 0.24 0.98 6.65
C MET A 156 0.94 1.38 7.95
N ILE A 157 0.54 2.51 8.56
CA ILE A 157 1.08 2.98 9.83
C ILE A 157 0.32 2.38 11.03
N SER A 158 -0.98 2.07 10.87
CA SER A 158 -1.83 1.46 11.90
C SER A 158 -1.48 0.01 12.18
#